data_AF-B1YYN6-F1
#
_entry.id   AF-B1YYN6-F1
#
_cell.length_a   1.000
_cell.length_b   1.000
_cell.length_c   1.000
_cell.angle_alpha   90.00
_cell.angle_beta   90.00
_cell.angle_gamma   90.00
#
_symmetry.space_group_name_H-M   'P 1'
#
loop_
_entity.id
_entity.type
_entity.pdbx_description
1 polymer ?
#
loop_
_entity_poly.entity_id
_entity_poly.type
_entity_poly.pdbx_seq_one_letter_code
_entity_poly.pdbx_strand_id
1 'polypeptide(L)' 'MKQQALAVAAAEGAGFEMKRKRTRRDEFLDTMEPIVPWAELCALVEPHDPKRGNGRPPIGLERMLRIRFVQH' A
#
# COMPACT_ATOMS: atom_id res chain seq x y z
N MET A 1 3.08 -14.93 47.39
CA MET A 1 4.07 -15.50 46.45
C MET A 1 3.65 -15.11 45.04
N LYS A 2 4.52 -14.39 44.32
CA LYS A 2 4.25 -13.79 43.01
C LYS A 2 5.20 -14.47 42.02
N GLN A 3 4.68 -15.37 41.20
CA GLN A 3 5.48 -15.95 40.12
C GLN A 3 5.35 -15.04 38.90
N GLN A 4 6.38 -14.24 38.66
CA GLN A 4 6.62 -13.60 37.37
C GLN A 4 7.80 -14.33 36.75
N ALA A 5 7.48 -15.25 35.84
CA ALA A 5 8.45 -15.91 35.00
C ALA A 5 8.60 -15.09 33.70
N LEU A 6 9.85 -14.69 33.45
CA LEU A 6 10.49 -14.57 32.15
C LEU A 6 9.79 -13.71 31.07
N ALA A 7 10.10 -12.42 31.05
CA ALA A 7 10.01 -11.59 29.84
C ALA A 7 11.37 -10.91 29.57
N VAL A 8 12.44 -11.69 29.54
CA VAL A 8 13.73 -11.32 28.93
C VAL A 8 13.97 -12.35 27.84
N ALA A 9 13.29 -12.19 26.71
CA ALA A 9 13.51 -12.91 25.46
C ALA A 9 12.84 -12.20 24.27
N ALA A 10 12.80 -10.86 24.27
CA ALA A 10 12.36 -10.07 23.11
C ALA A 10 13.52 -9.25 22.50
N ALA A 11 14.73 -9.42 23.02
CA ALA A 11 15.96 -9.10 22.31
C ALA A 11 16.53 -10.45 21.86
N GLU A 12 16.92 -10.56 20.59
CA GLU A 12 17.31 -11.81 19.91
C GLU A 12 16.15 -12.61 19.30
N GLY A 13 15.46 -11.96 18.37
CA GLY A 13 14.79 -12.67 17.30
C GLY A 13 14.94 -11.86 16.02
N ALA A 14 15.68 -12.37 15.04
CA ALA A 14 15.39 -12.13 13.63
C ALA A 14 13.98 -12.72 13.34
N GLY A 15 12.98 -12.15 13.99
CA GLY A 15 11.67 -12.72 14.19
C GLY A 15 10.83 -12.42 12.97
N PHE A 16 10.62 -13.45 12.16
CA PHE A 16 9.73 -13.43 11.01
C PHE A 16 9.94 -12.19 10.13
N GLU A 17 11.06 -12.15 9.41
CA GLU A 17 11.05 -11.53 8.08
C GLU A 17 9.98 -12.29 7.28
N MET A 18 8.71 -11.88 7.41
CA MET A 18 7.62 -12.34 6.57
C MET A 18 7.91 -11.81 5.19
N LYS A 19 8.83 -12.47 4.46
CA LYS A 19 8.98 -12.32 3.02
C LYS A 19 7.66 -12.75 2.41
N ARG A 20 6.76 -11.78 2.28
CA ARG A 20 5.50 -11.98 1.57
C ARG A 20 5.87 -12.36 0.16
N LYS A 21 5.34 -13.50 -0.29
CA LYS A 21 5.43 -13.91 -1.68
C LYS A 21 4.86 -12.78 -2.53
N ARG A 22 5.62 -12.31 -3.52
CA ARG A 22 5.11 -11.33 -4.49
C ARG A 22 3.82 -11.85 -5.09
N THR A 23 2.80 -11.01 -5.07
CA THR A 23 1.52 -11.33 -5.69
C THR A 23 1.55 -10.93 -7.15
N ARG A 24 0.67 -11.53 -7.97
CA ARG A 24 0.50 -11.13 -9.37
C ARG A 24 0.13 -9.65 -9.52
N ARG A 25 -0.53 -9.06 -8.51
CA ARG A 25 -0.86 -7.63 -8.48
C ARG A 25 0.38 -6.77 -8.29
N ASP A 26 1.32 -7.21 -7.45
CA ASP A 26 2.60 -6.52 -7.25
C ASP A 26 3.44 -6.56 -8.53
N GLU A 27 3.56 -7.72 -9.17
CA GLU A 27 4.28 -7.88 -10.44
C GLU A 27 3.69 -7.01 -11.57
N PHE A 28 2.36 -6.92 -11.62
CA PHE A 28 1.66 -6.08 -12.59
C PHE A 28 1.96 -4.60 -12.36
N LEU A 29 1.86 -4.12 -11.12
CA LEU A 29 2.17 -2.71 -10.78
C LEU A 29 3.65 -2.38 -11.00
N ASP A 30 4.57 -3.30 -10.67
CA ASP A 30 6.01 -3.15 -10.97
C ASP A 30 6.26 -3.01 -12.48
N THR A 31 5.54 -3.78 -13.30
CA THR A 31 5.63 -3.68 -14.77
C THR A 31 5.06 -2.36 -15.28
N MET A 32 4.03 -1.83 -14.62
CA MET A 32 3.40 -0.56 -14.97
C MET A 32 4.26 0.65 -14.62
N GLU A 33 5.02 0.60 -13.53
CA GLU A 33 5.77 1.74 -13.01
C GLU A 33 6.66 2.46 -14.05
N PRO A 34 7.43 1.76 -14.90
CA PRO A 34 8.24 2.42 -15.93
C PRO A 34 7.48 2.78 -17.21
N ILE A 35 6.31 2.17 -17.48
CA ILE A 35 5.58 2.35 -18.75
C ILE A 35 4.45 3.38 -18.65
N VAL A 36 3.93 3.62 -17.45
CA VAL A 36 2.81 4.53 -17.24
C VAL A 36 3.32 5.91 -16.81
N PRO A 37 2.97 6.99 -17.55
CA PRO A 37 3.29 8.36 -17.12
C PRO A 37 2.31 8.77 -16.00
N TRP A 38 2.56 8.32 -14.77
CA TRP A 38 1.65 8.49 -13.62
C TRP A 38 1.24 9.94 -13.36
N ALA A 39 2.19 10.88 -13.48
CA ALA A 39 1.92 12.30 -13.26
C ALA A 39 0.92 12.86 -14.29
N GLU A 40 1.13 12.56 -15.57
CA GLU A 40 0.26 13.00 -16.66
C GLU A 40 -1.13 12.34 -16.57
N LEU A 41 -1.15 11.04 -16.25
CA LEU A 41 -2.40 10.32 -16.02
C LEU A 41 -3.18 10.92 -14.85
N CYS A 42 -2.52 11.26 -13.75
CA CYS A 42 -3.16 11.92 -12.62
C CYS A 42 -3.71 13.29 -13.03
N ALA A 43 -2.93 14.12 -13.74
CA ALA A 43 -3.37 15.43 -14.20
C ALA A 43 -4.59 15.37 -15.12
N LEU A 44 -4.69 14.32 -15.96
CA LEU A 44 -5.85 14.10 -16.83
C LEU A 44 -7.12 13.72 -16.04
N VAL A 45 -6.95 12.97 -14.95
CA VAL A 45 -8.08 12.46 -14.16
C VAL A 45 -8.53 13.46 -13.09
N GLU A 46 -7.63 14.30 -12.58
CA GLU A 46 -7.88 15.26 -11.50
C GLU A 46 -9.15 16.13 -11.69
N PRO A 47 -9.49 16.64 -12.90
CA PRO A 47 -10.72 17.41 -13.11
C PRO A 47 -12.01 16.62 -12.84
N HIS A 48 -11.95 15.29 -12.90
CA HIS A 48 -13.08 14.38 -12.73
C HIS A 48 -13.12 13.74 -11.34
N ASP A 49 -12.08 13.91 -10.52
CA ASP A 49 -12.03 13.34 -9.17
C ASP A 49 -12.90 14.18 -8.22
N PRO A 50 -13.77 13.55 -7.41
CA PRO A 50 -14.64 14.28 -6.50
C PRO A 50 -13.81 15.07 -5.49
N LYS A 51 -13.99 16.38 -5.49
CA LYS A 51 -13.31 17.28 -4.55
C LYS A 51 -13.61 16.90 -3.11
N ARG A 52 -12.61 17.07 -2.24
CA ARG A 52 -12.68 16.80 -0.80
C ARG A 52 -13.95 17.42 -0.18
N GLY A 53 -14.85 16.57 0.33
CA GLY A 53 -16.04 16.95 1.10
C GLY A 53 -15.86 16.74 2.61
N ASN A 54 -16.97 16.80 3.38
CA ASN A 54 -17.00 16.61 4.84
C ASN A 54 -16.87 15.13 5.30
N GLY A 55 -16.37 14.25 4.42
CA GLY A 55 -16.29 12.80 4.66
C GLY A 55 -14.87 12.31 4.95
N ARG A 56 -14.68 10.98 4.84
CA ARG A 56 -13.36 10.37 4.91
C ARG A 56 -12.44 11.01 3.85
N PRO A 57 -11.20 11.41 4.21
CA PRO A 57 -10.27 11.94 3.24
C PRO A 57 -10.10 10.95 2.07
N PRO A 58 -10.18 11.44 0.82
CA PRO A 58 -9.97 10.58 -0.34
C PRO A 58 -8.58 9.96 -0.28
N ILE A 59 -8.49 8.71 -0.74
CA ILE A 59 -7.20 8.07 -1.02
C ILE A 59 -6.56 8.89 -2.15
N GLY A 60 -5.30 9.29 -2.00
CA GLY A 60 -4.62 10.09 -3.02
C GLY A 60 -4.78 9.50 -4.43
N LEU A 61 -5.02 10.37 -5.42
CA LEU A 61 -5.46 10.01 -6.76
C LEU A 61 -4.63 8.89 -7.39
N GLU A 62 -3.31 9.03 -7.34
CA GLU A 62 -2.36 8.05 -7.90
C GLU A 62 -2.50 6.67 -7.24
N ARG A 63 -2.69 6.62 -5.91
CA ARG A 63 -2.90 5.36 -5.18
C ARG A 63 -4.25 4.74 -5.53
N MET A 64 -5.30 5.56 -5.65
CA MET A 64 -6.61 5.09 -6.07
C MET A 64 -6.57 4.50 -7.48
N LEU A 65 -5.87 5.15 -8.42
CA LEU A 65 -5.69 4.64 -9.77
C LEU A 65 -4.98 3.29 -9.76
N ARG A 66 -3.87 3.14 -9.04
CA ARG A 66 -3.17 1.84 -8.91
C ARG A 66 -4.08 0.73 -8.38
N ILE A 67 -4.96 1.02 -7.42
CA ILE A 67 -5.93 0.05 -6.91
C ILE A 67 -6.93 -0.36 -8.00
N ARG A 68 -7.44 0.60 -8.80
CA ARG A 68 -8.39 0.30 -9.88
C ARG A 68 -7.77 -0.60 -10.95
N PHE A 69 -6.50 -0.40 -11.28
CA PHE A 69 -5.78 -1.22 -12.26
C PHE A 69 -5.66 -2.71 -11.89
N VAL A 70 -5.81 -3.05 -10.61
CA VAL A 70 -5.69 -4.43 -10.10
C VAL A 70 -7.00 -5.00 -9.53
N GLN A 71 -8.12 -4.32 -9.77
CA GLN A 71 -9.41 -4.57 -9.09
C GLN A 71 -10.27 -5.72 -9.68
N HIS A 72 -9.85 -6.43 -10.73
CA HIS A 72 -10.61 -7.56 -11.30
C HIS A 72 -10.09 -8.94 -10.90
#